data_AF-A0A1C6KHC9-F1
#
_entry.id   AF-A0A1C6KHC9-F1
#
_cell.length_a   1.000
_cell.length_b   1.000
_cell.length_c   1.000
_cell.angle_alpha   90.00
_cell.angle_beta   90.00
_cell.angle_gamma   90.00
#
_symmetry.space_group_name_H-M   'P 1'
#
loop_
_entity.id
_entity.type
_entity.pdbx_description
1 polymer ?
#
loop_
_entity_poly.entity_id
_entity_poly.type
_entity_poly.pdbx_seq_one_letter_code
_entity_poly.pdbx_strand_id
1 'polypeptide(L)'
;MRFRTIICTALLALTFSVTAFGAEHTAQVVSFGHSVDTDAAIELTGSKVITDDFSFKMPDGWSGNCVMVADGSSYEIYNKTAYEEDGSGLLFSIICYEDVDYQDLKGCSILGFYGNKTYILESWYDEFLEDTTSREYKACAEASKVLKKSFVSIVKEPTE
;
A
#
# COMPACT_ATOMS: atom_id res chain seq x y z
N MET A 1 28.28 2.81 -7.87
CA MET A 1 27.20 1.88 -8.25
C MET A 1 27.25 0.68 -7.32
N ARG A 2 26.32 0.57 -6.38
CA ARG A 2 26.15 -0.64 -5.55
C ARG A 2 25.14 -1.52 -6.26
N PHE A 3 25.58 -2.65 -6.79
CA PHE A 3 24.68 -3.73 -7.23
C PHE A 3 23.98 -4.28 -5.99
N ARG A 4 22.69 -3.99 -5.82
CA ARG A 4 21.84 -4.64 -4.81
C ARG A 4 21.37 -5.96 -5.41
N THR A 5 21.83 -7.07 -4.85
CA THR A 5 21.34 -8.40 -5.20
C THR A 5 19.99 -8.58 -4.52
N ILE A 6 18.88 -8.42 -5.26
CA ILE A 6 17.53 -8.59 -4.73
C ILE A 6 17.19 -10.08 -4.78
N ILE A 7 17.03 -10.70 -3.61
CA ILE A 7 16.47 -12.04 -3.49
C ILE A 7 14.97 -11.84 -3.29
N CYS A 8 14.18 -11.99 -4.35
CA CYS A 8 12.71 -12.09 -4.27
C CYS A 8 12.35 -13.34 -3.48
N THR A 9 12.32 -13.21 -2.15
CA THR A 9 11.84 -14.27 -1.27
C THR A 9 10.32 -14.21 -1.34
N ALA A 10 9.73 -15.13 -2.10
CA ALA A 10 8.28 -15.30 -2.17
C ALA A 10 7.77 -15.70 -0.78
N LEU A 11 7.41 -14.72 0.05
CA LEU A 11 6.66 -14.98 1.27
C LEU A 11 5.29 -15.53 0.85
N LEU A 12 4.89 -16.64 1.46
CA LEU A 12 3.69 -17.38 1.11
C LEU A 12 2.44 -16.51 1.40
N ALA A 13 1.93 -15.81 0.40
CA ALA A 13 0.66 -15.12 0.49
C ALA A 13 -0.46 -16.17 0.58
N LEU A 14 -1.07 -16.33 1.76
CA LEU A 14 -2.23 -17.19 1.95
C LEU A 14 -3.45 -16.48 1.36
N THR A 15 -3.82 -16.84 0.12
CA THR A 15 -5.07 -16.42 -0.49
C THR A 15 -6.21 -17.32 0.00
N PHE A 16 -7.09 -16.80 0.87
CA PHE A 16 -8.36 -17.47 1.14
C PHE A 16 -9.35 -17.12 0.01
N SER A 17 -9.50 -18.01 -0.97
CA SER A 17 -10.54 -17.92 -1.98
C SER A 17 -11.87 -18.38 -1.37
N VAL A 18 -12.72 -17.43 -0.96
CA VAL A 18 -14.14 -17.70 -0.76
C VAL A 18 -14.78 -17.66 -2.13
N THR A 19 -15.01 -18.83 -2.73
CA THR A 19 -15.65 -18.90 -4.04
C THR A 19 -17.14 -18.58 -3.92
N ALA A 20 -17.51 -17.34 -4.23
CA ALA A 20 -18.88 -16.96 -4.48
C ALA A 20 -18.97 -16.58 -5.97
N PHE A 21 -19.59 -17.47 -6.74
CA PHE A 21 -19.75 -17.40 -8.18
C PHE A 21 -20.26 -16.02 -8.65
N GLY A 22 -19.38 -15.23 -9.25
CA GLY A 22 -19.72 -13.94 -9.88
C GLY A 22 -18.62 -12.89 -9.70
N ALA A 23 -17.64 -12.88 -10.62
CA ALA A 23 -16.53 -11.90 -10.67
C ALA A 23 -15.85 -11.70 -9.30
N GLU A 24 -15.06 -12.70 -8.88
CA GLU A 24 -14.48 -12.74 -7.54
C GLU A 24 -13.49 -11.59 -7.31
N HIS A 25 -14.00 -10.55 -6.64
CA HIS A 25 -13.21 -9.59 -5.90
C HIS A 25 -12.44 -10.33 -4.79
N THR A 26 -11.32 -10.95 -5.13
CA THR A 26 -10.48 -11.66 -4.16
C THR A 26 -9.81 -10.64 -3.24
N ALA A 27 -9.97 -10.83 -1.93
CA ALA A 27 -9.19 -10.12 -0.94
C ALA A 27 -7.86 -10.86 -0.75
N GLN A 28 -6.76 -10.12 -0.67
CA GLN A 28 -5.44 -10.64 -0.42
C GLN A 28 -4.98 -10.20 0.96
N VAL A 29 -4.59 -11.16 1.79
CA VAL A 29 -3.95 -10.90 3.08
C VAL A 29 -2.44 -10.78 2.84
N VAL A 30 -1.85 -9.73 3.39
CA VAL A 30 -0.42 -9.41 3.28
C VAL A 30 0.13 -9.19 4.67
N SER A 31 1.23 -9.88 5.00
CA SER A 31 1.94 -9.68 6.26
C SER A 31 3.44 -9.71 5.99
N PHE A 32 4.17 -8.78 6.61
CA PHE A 32 5.62 -8.65 6.47
C PHE A 32 6.40 -9.40 7.56
N GLY A 33 5.70 -10.02 8.52
CA GLY A 33 6.34 -10.64 9.69
C GLY A 33 6.95 -9.62 10.64
N HIS A 34 7.27 -10.06 11.87
CA HIS A 34 7.74 -9.18 12.95
C HIS A 34 9.25 -8.84 12.89
N SER A 35 9.98 -9.28 11.86
CA SER A 35 11.41 -9.03 11.71
C SER A 35 11.67 -7.95 10.66
N VAL A 36 12.06 -6.77 11.15
CA VAL A 36 12.18 -5.48 10.46
C VAL A 36 13.31 -5.39 9.40
N ASP A 37 13.76 -6.52 8.85
CA ASP A 37 14.84 -6.60 7.86
C ASP A 37 14.40 -7.34 6.60
N THR A 38 13.23 -6.99 6.06
CA THR A 38 12.81 -7.56 4.78
C THR A 38 12.60 -6.47 3.75
N ASP A 39 13.58 -6.29 2.87
CA ASP A 39 13.43 -5.70 1.51
C ASP A 39 12.45 -6.53 0.63
N ALA A 40 11.51 -7.27 1.24
CA ALA A 40 10.62 -8.18 0.57
C ALA A 40 9.46 -7.40 -0.03
N ALA A 41 9.49 -7.24 -1.35
CA ALA A 41 8.34 -6.79 -2.11
C ALA A 41 7.27 -7.89 -2.19
N ILE A 42 6.03 -7.54 -1.85
CA ILE A 42 4.89 -8.44 -1.95
C ILE A 42 4.01 -7.98 -3.12
N GLU A 43 3.84 -8.86 -4.11
CA GLU A 43 2.95 -8.58 -5.24
C GLU A 43 1.50 -8.48 -4.78
N LEU A 44 0.81 -7.43 -5.25
CA LEU A 44 -0.58 -7.16 -4.91
C LEU A 44 -1.49 -7.64 -6.03
N THR A 45 -2.06 -8.83 -5.89
CA THR A 45 -2.92 -9.48 -6.88
C THR A 45 -4.41 -9.37 -6.54
N GLY A 46 -4.76 -9.05 -5.29
CA GLY A 46 -6.14 -8.92 -4.83
C GLY A 46 -6.78 -7.56 -5.11
N SER A 47 -8.08 -7.58 -5.35
CA SER A 47 -8.91 -6.37 -5.49
C SER A 47 -9.13 -5.60 -4.16
N LYS A 48 -8.81 -6.25 -3.03
CA LYS A 48 -8.72 -5.66 -1.70
C LYS A 48 -7.45 -6.17 -1.04
N VAL A 49 -6.69 -5.28 -0.42
CA VAL A 49 -5.49 -5.62 0.36
C VAL A 49 -5.84 -5.51 1.83
N ILE A 50 -5.47 -6.52 2.61
CA ILE A 50 -5.65 -6.60 4.05
C ILE A 50 -4.27 -6.83 4.65
N THR A 51 -3.81 -5.90 5.48
CA THR A 51 -2.58 -6.02 6.27
C THR A 51 -2.93 -6.35 7.72
N ASP A 52 -1.89 -6.51 8.55
CA ASP A 52 -2.07 -6.66 9.99
C ASP A 52 -2.63 -5.37 10.66
N ASP A 53 -2.45 -4.21 10.03
CA ASP A 53 -2.74 -2.89 10.60
C ASP A 53 -3.94 -2.18 9.93
N PHE A 54 -4.22 -2.48 8.65
CA PHE A 54 -5.27 -1.80 7.88
C PHE A 54 -5.72 -2.60 6.67
N SER A 55 -6.74 -2.11 5.97
CA SER A 55 -7.13 -2.61 4.65
C SER A 55 -7.56 -1.48 3.73
N PHE A 56 -7.45 -1.72 2.43
CA PHE A 56 -7.93 -0.79 1.40
C PHE A 56 -8.37 -1.55 0.14
N LYS A 57 -9.23 -0.92 -0.67
CA LYS A 57 -9.58 -1.43 -2.00
C LYS A 57 -8.47 -1.06 -2.99
N MET A 58 -8.01 -2.04 -3.78
CA MET A 58 -7.06 -1.79 -4.87
C MET A 58 -7.72 -0.88 -5.92
N PRO A 59 -7.03 0.17 -6.41
CA PRO A 59 -7.48 0.94 -7.55
C PRO A 59 -7.69 0.06 -8.79
N ASP A 60 -8.67 0.43 -9.62
CA ASP A 60 -9.02 -0.38 -10.78
C ASP A 60 -7.84 -0.43 -11.78
N GLY A 61 -7.49 -1.64 -12.23
CA GLY A 61 -6.35 -1.88 -13.12
C GLY A 61 -4.98 -2.01 -12.45
N TRP A 62 -4.89 -1.82 -11.12
CA TRP A 62 -3.61 -1.90 -10.39
C TRP A 62 -3.33 -3.30 -9.83
N SER A 63 -4.37 -4.12 -9.67
CA SER A 63 -4.27 -5.53 -9.27
C SER A 63 -3.35 -6.30 -10.23
N GLY A 64 -2.32 -6.95 -9.69
CA GLY A 64 -1.28 -7.69 -10.43
C GLY A 64 -0.18 -6.81 -11.04
N ASN A 65 -0.31 -5.48 -10.95
CA ASN A 65 0.63 -4.52 -11.54
C ASN A 65 1.39 -3.71 -10.49
N CYS A 66 1.18 -4.00 -9.20
CA CYS A 66 1.81 -3.31 -8.10
C CYS A 66 2.48 -4.28 -7.12
N VAL A 67 3.53 -3.78 -6.47
CA VAL A 67 4.15 -4.42 -5.31
C VAL A 67 4.06 -3.50 -4.11
N MET A 68 3.95 -4.08 -2.91
CA MET A 68 4.03 -3.37 -1.64
C MET A 68 5.32 -3.74 -0.94
N VAL A 69 6.04 -2.74 -0.44
CA VAL A 69 7.24 -2.87 0.38
C VAL A 69 6.94 -2.21 1.73
N ALA A 70 7.33 -2.84 2.82
CA ALA A 70 7.31 -2.20 4.14
C ALA A 70 8.69 -1.62 4.43
N ASP A 71 8.75 -0.33 4.79
CA ASP A 71 9.97 0.35 5.22
C ASP A 71 9.73 1.07 6.55
N GLY A 72 10.13 0.44 7.65
CA GLY A 72 9.94 0.97 8.99
C GLY A 72 8.48 1.28 9.29
N SER A 73 8.12 2.56 9.27
CA SER A 73 6.78 3.06 9.55
C SER A 73 5.94 3.36 8.30
N SER A 74 6.43 3.00 7.10
CA SER A 74 5.74 3.22 5.83
C SER A 74 5.45 1.91 5.09
N TYR A 75 4.39 1.95 4.29
CA TYR A 75 4.07 0.93 3.30
C TYR A 75 4.08 1.61 1.94
N GLU A 76 5.08 1.30 1.14
CA GLU A 76 5.33 1.91 -0.15
C GLU A 76 4.77 1.02 -1.27
N ILE A 77 4.00 1.61 -2.15
CA ILE A 77 3.37 0.91 -3.27
C ILE A 77 4.02 1.37 -4.56
N TYR A 78 4.59 0.43 -5.29
CA TYR A 78 5.30 0.67 -6.53
C TYR A 78 4.58 0.06 -7.74
N ASN A 79 4.81 0.63 -8.91
CA ASN A 79 4.62 -0.07 -10.18
C ASN A 79 5.57 -1.28 -10.21
N LYS A 80 5.01 -2.48 -10.41
CA LYS A 80 5.77 -3.73 -10.37
C LYS A 80 6.92 -3.75 -11.39
N THR A 81 6.65 -3.39 -12.64
CA THR A 81 7.65 -3.45 -13.72
C THR A 81 8.82 -2.52 -13.44
N ALA A 82 8.55 -1.28 -13.06
CA ALA A 82 9.61 -0.30 -12.74
C ALA A 82 10.41 -0.74 -11.50
N TYR A 83 9.74 -1.24 -10.47
CA TYR A 83 10.40 -1.72 -9.27
C TYR A 83 11.33 -2.91 -9.54
N GLU A 84 10.88 -3.87 -10.36
CA GLU A 84 11.70 -5.02 -10.74
C GLU A 84 12.88 -4.66 -11.64
N GLU A 85 12.78 -3.58 -12.43
CA GLU A 85 13.85 -3.12 -13.32
C GLU A 85 14.97 -2.40 -12.54
N ASP A 86 14.63 -1.44 -11.69
CA ASP A 86 15.62 -0.59 -11.02
C ASP A 86 15.21 -0.11 -9.61
N GLY A 87 14.10 -0.61 -9.07
CA GLY A 87 13.55 -0.19 -7.77
C GLY A 87 12.79 1.14 -7.82
N SER A 88 12.53 1.70 -9.00
CA SER A 88 11.76 2.94 -9.17
C SER A 88 10.25 2.68 -9.30
N GLY A 89 9.50 3.74 -9.62
CA GLY A 89 8.06 3.65 -9.87
C GLY A 89 7.19 3.74 -8.63
N LEU A 90 7.63 4.48 -7.60
CA LEU A 90 6.82 4.77 -6.42
C LEU A 90 5.52 5.48 -6.83
N LEU A 91 4.38 4.91 -6.45
CA LEU A 91 3.06 5.45 -6.77
C LEU A 91 2.53 6.27 -5.59
N PHE A 92 2.56 5.68 -4.39
CA PHE A 92 2.18 6.32 -3.15
C PHE A 92 2.76 5.57 -1.94
N SER A 93 2.78 6.25 -0.80
CA SER A 93 3.15 5.68 0.49
C SER A 93 2.00 5.85 1.49
N ILE A 94 1.80 4.82 2.32
CA ILE A 94 0.94 4.89 3.51
C ILE A 94 1.88 4.95 4.71
N ILE A 95 1.93 6.10 5.38
CA ILE A 95 2.80 6.32 6.54
C ILE A 95 1.99 6.17 7.82
N CYS A 96 2.51 5.39 8.76
CA CYS A 96 1.95 5.20 10.09
C CYS A 96 2.76 6.02 11.11
N TYR A 97 2.16 7.04 11.69
CA TYR A 97 2.74 7.77 12.82
C TYR A 97 2.15 7.28 14.14
N GLU A 98 2.98 7.22 15.18
CA GLU A 98 2.57 6.93 16.56
C GLU A 98 2.71 8.20 17.41
N ASP A 99 1.74 8.45 18.30
CA ASP A 99 1.77 9.53 19.29
C ASP A 99 2.04 10.93 18.69
N VAL A 100 1.50 11.18 17.49
CA VAL A 100 1.69 12.45 16.76
C VAL A 100 0.68 13.51 17.17
N ASP A 101 1.16 14.74 17.36
CA ASP A 101 0.32 15.89 17.66
C ASP A 101 -0.51 16.33 16.43
N TYR A 102 -1.79 16.63 16.64
CA TYR A 102 -2.69 17.05 15.55
C TYR A 102 -2.20 18.30 14.79
N GLN A 103 -1.40 19.17 15.43
CA GLN A 103 -0.83 20.34 14.77
C GLN A 103 0.16 19.96 13.66
N ASP A 104 0.89 18.86 13.84
CA ASP A 104 1.87 18.36 12.87
C ASP A 104 1.20 17.63 11.71
N LEU A 105 -0.08 17.25 11.87
CA LEU A 105 -0.89 16.62 10.83
C LEU A 105 -1.57 17.61 9.88
N LYS A 106 -1.39 18.92 10.09
CA LYS A 106 -2.05 19.95 9.26
C LYS A 106 -1.56 19.88 7.82
N GLY A 107 -2.51 19.69 6.89
CA GLY A 107 -2.21 19.59 5.45
C GLY A 107 -1.93 18.16 4.99
N CYS A 108 -1.76 17.21 5.91
CA CYS A 108 -1.60 15.81 5.57
C CYS A 108 -2.91 15.21 5.05
N SER A 109 -2.80 14.28 4.10
CA SER A 109 -3.93 13.50 3.62
C SER A 109 -4.18 12.30 4.55
N ILE A 110 -4.86 12.55 5.68
CA ILE A 110 -5.18 11.52 6.67
C ILE A 110 -6.12 10.46 6.07
N LEU A 111 -5.75 9.18 6.24
CA LEU A 111 -6.53 8.01 5.82
C LEU A 111 -7.38 7.44 6.97
N GLY A 112 -6.84 7.41 8.18
CA GLY A 112 -7.54 6.84 9.33
C GLY A 112 -6.72 6.88 10.62
N PHE A 113 -7.37 6.48 11.71
CA PHE A 113 -6.79 6.48 13.05
C PHE A 113 -7.05 5.13 13.71
N TYR A 114 -6.13 4.68 14.57
CA TYR A 114 -6.37 3.54 15.45
C TYR A 114 -5.44 3.56 16.66
N GLY A 115 -6.00 3.63 17.87
CA GLY A 115 -5.20 3.81 19.09
C GLY A 115 -4.40 5.11 19.04
N ASN A 116 -3.10 5.04 19.26
CA ASN A 116 -2.16 6.15 19.08
C ASN A 116 -1.60 6.26 17.64
N LYS A 117 -2.04 5.38 16.72
CA LYS A 117 -1.60 5.38 15.33
C LYS A 117 -2.44 6.28 14.45
N THR A 118 -1.78 7.05 13.60
CA THR A 118 -2.39 7.84 12.52
C THR A 118 -1.81 7.40 11.18
N TYR A 119 -2.69 7.10 10.21
CA TYR A 119 -2.31 6.71 8.86
C TYR A 119 -2.46 7.89 7.91
N ILE A 120 -1.42 8.20 7.15
CA ILE A 120 -1.37 9.30 6.18
C ILE A 120 -1.07 8.74 4.79
N LEU A 121 -1.78 9.24 3.78
CA LEU A 121 -1.45 9.01 2.39
C LEU A 121 -0.48 10.08 1.91
N GLU A 122 0.65 9.66 1.37
CA GLU A 122 1.58 10.52 0.63
C GLU A 122 1.59 10.09 -0.84
N SER A 123 1.11 10.97 -1.72
CA SER A 123 1.06 10.74 -3.16
C SER A 123 2.22 11.45 -3.85
N TRP A 124 3.14 10.68 -4.42
CA TRP A 124 4.34 11.22 -5.06
C TRP A 124 4.10 11.73 -6.50
N TYR A 125 2.99 11.30 -7.13
CA TYR A 125 2.69 11.70 -8.49
C TYR A 125 2.36 13.20 -8.64
N ASP A 126 1.92 13.88 -7.58
CA ASP A 126 1.67 15.34 -7.63
C ASP A 126 2.98 16.13 -7.74
N GLU A 127 4.11 15.56 -7.32
CA GLU A 127 5.43 16.18 -7.40
C GLU A 127 6.16 15.86 -8.72
N PHE A 128 5.92 14.68 -9.29
CA PHE A 128 6.61 14.22 -10.50
C PHE A 128 5.83 14.40 -11.81
N LEU A 129 4.50 14.52 -11.76
CA LEU A 129 3.66 14.71 -12.94
C LEU A 129 3.19 16.17 -13.05
N GLU A 130 3.96 16.98 -13.76
CA GLU A 130 3.63 18.40 -13.99
C GLU A 130 2.35 18.58 -14.83
N ASP A 131 2.09 17.67 -15.78
CA ASP A 131 0.89 17.71 -16.61
C ASP A 131 -0.29 17.03 -15.91
N THR A 132 -1.05 17.84 -15.18
CA THR A 132 -2.30 17.44 -14.52
C THR A 132 -3.42 16.99 -15.48
N THR A 133 -3.24 17.18 -16.79
CA THR A 133 -4.20 16.73 -17.82
C THR A 133 -3.88 15.34 -18.38
N SER A 134 -2.66 14.83 -18.12
CA SER A 134 -2.19 13.52 -18.54
C SER A 134 -3.09 12.39 -18.03
N ARG A 135 -3.04 11.25 -18.72
CA ARG A 135 -3.83 10.07 -18.34
C ARG A 135 -3.32 9.49 -17.02
N GLU A 136 -2.01 9.51 -16.86
CA GLU A 136 -1.26 9.00 -15.73
C GLU A 136 -1.61 9.78 -14.46
N TYR A 137 -1.59 11.12 -14.54
CA TYR A 137 -2.00 11.97 -13.42
C TYR A 137 -3.45 11.69 -13.01
N LYS A 138 -4.38 11.63 -13.98
CA LYS A 138 -5.79 11.33 -13.71
C LYS A 138 -5.98 9.96 -13.08
N ALA A 139 -5.28 8.94 -13.56
CA ALA A 139 -5.33 7.60 -13.00
C ALA A 139 -4.85 7.57 -11.54
N CYS A 140 -3.74 8.27 -11.24
CA CYS A 140 -3.22 8.34 -9.87
C CYS A 140 -4.11 9.18 -8.94
N ALA A 141 -4.66 10.28 -9.43
CA ALA A 141 -5.61 11.10 -8.69
C ALA A 141 -6.90 10.32 -8.34
N GLU A 142 -7.42 9.51 -9.27
CA GLU A 142 -8.55 8.62 -9.00
C GLU A 142 -8.18 7.49 -8.05
N ALA A 143 -6.99 6.90 -8.18
CA ALA A 143 -6.47 5.90 -7.25
C ALA A 143 -6.43 6.41 -5.81
N SER A 144 -5.91 7.63 -5.58
CA SER A 144 -5.92 8.28 -4.27
C SER A 144 -7.33 8.48 -3.71
N LYS A 145 -8.32 8.81 -4.54
CA LYS A 145 -9.72 8.90 -4.09
C LYS A 145 -10.28 7.54 -3.66
N VAL A 146 -10.00 6.49 -4.43
CA VAL A 146 -10.41 5.11 -4.10
C VAL A 146 -9.79 4.67 -2.77
N LEU A 147 -8.49 4.92 -2.59
CA LEU A 147 -7.77 4.63 -1.35
C LEU A 147 -8.40 5.36 -0.16
N LYS A 148 -8.53 6.69 -0.21
CA LYS A 148 -9.12 7.49 0.87
C LYS A 148 -10.54 7.05 1.24
N LYS A 149 -11.34 6.64 0.27
CA LYS A 149 -12.73 6.21 0.51
C LYS A 149 -12.83 4.79 1.08
N SER A 150 -11.88 3.92 0.77
CA SER A 150 -11.93 2.50 1.10
C SER A 150 -11.02 2.09 2.25
N PHE A 151 -10.15 2.99 2.71
CA PHE A 151 -9.21 2.72 3.79
C PHE A 151 -9.94 2.47 5.11
N VAL A 152 -9.53 1.41 5.80
CA VAL A 152 -10.01 1.02 7.12
C VAL A 152 -8.80 0.63 7.96
N SER A 153 -8.56 1.32 9.06
CA SER A 153 -7.61 0.87 10.09
C SER A 153 -8.21 -0.35 10.84
N ILE A 154 -7.45 -1.44 10.94
CA ILE A 154 -7.93 -2.71 11.51
C ILE A 154 -7.50 -2.86 12.97
N VAL A 155 -8.40 -3.43 13.76
CA VAL A 155 -8.18 -3.94 15.12
C VAL A 155 -7.93 -5.44 15.00
N LYS A 156 -6.76 -5.95 15.42
CA LYS A 156 -6.74 -7.31 15.96
C LYS A 156 -7.31 -7.18 17.37
N GLU A 157 -8.45 -7.83 17.65
CA GLU A 157 -8.92 -7.92 19.03
C GLU A 157 -7.80 -8.54 19.88
N PRO A 158 -7.53 -8.02 21.10
CA PRO A 158 -6.61 -8.69 21.99
C PRO A 158 -7.16 -10.10 22.23
N THR A 159 -6.40 -11.10 21.82
CA THR A 159 -6.69 -12.48 22.17
C THR A 159 -6.49 -12.55 23.69
N GLU A 160 -7.59 -12.66 24.44
CA GLU A 160 -7.57 -12.91 25.89
C GLU A 160 -6.83 -14.20 26.24
#